data_AF-A0A316PUY3-F1
#
_entry.id   AF-A0A316PUY3-F1
#
_cell.length_a   1.000
_cell.length_b   1.000
_cell.length_c   1.000
_cell.angle_alpha   90.00
_cell.angle_beta   90.00
_cell.angle_gamma   90.00
#
_symmetry.space_group_name_H-M   'P 1'
#
loop_
_entity.id
_entity.type
_entity.pdbx_description
1 polymer ?
#
loop_
_entity_poly.entity_id
_entity_poly.type
_entity_poly.pdbx_seq_one_letter_code
_entity_poly.pdbx_strand_id
1 'polypeptide(L)' 'MYKKYDSYRYQVMWNHPKLMVNDPEHFECYYETNFLDHAKYYAMSLLGKGATVYVYDTKRNERVKNFDEER' A
#
# COMPACT_ATOMS: atom_id res chain seq x y z
N MET A 1 -7.29 -4.73 -25.18
CA MET A 1 -6.59 -3.59 -24.53
C MET A 1 -7.33 -3.25 -23.25
N TYR A 2 -6.82 -3.66 -22.10
CA TYR A 2 -7.39 -3.31 -20.81
C TYR A 2 -7.22 -1.80 -20.60
N LYS A 3 -8.30 -1.11 -20.23
CA LYS A 3 -8.27 0.32 -19.89
C LYS A 3 -7.21 0.51 -18.81
N LYS A 4 -6.04 1.04 -19.19
CA LYS A 4 -5.04 1.54 -18.24
C LYS A 4 -5.75 2.68 -17.51
N TYR A 5 -6.06 2.50 -16.24
CA TYR A 5 -6.26 3.66 -15.39
C TYR A 5 -4.96 4.47 -15.49
N ASP A 6 -5.03 5.72 -15.95
CA ASP A 6 -3.84 6.57 -16.17
C ASP A 6 -2.98 6.75 -14.90
N SER A 7 -3.57 6.49 -13.73
CA SER A 7 -2.87 6.27 -12.47
C SER A 7 -3.86 5.61 -11.49
N TYR A 8 -3.39 4.65 -10.69
CA TYR A 8 -4.19 4.11 -9.60
C TYR A 8 -4.12 5.04 -8.39
N ARG A 9 -5.27 5.30 -7.76
CA ARG A 9 -5.35 6.20 -6.61
C ARG A 9 -4.61 5.64 -5.39
N TYR A 10 -4.73 4.35 -5.13
CA TYR A 10 -4.18 3.72 -3.94
C TYR A 10 -3.05 2.78 -4.30
N GLN A 11 -1.93 2.93 -3.61
CA GLN A 11 -0.75 2.09 -3.78
C GLN A 11 -0.42 1.45 -2.42
N VAL A 12 -0.32 0.12 -2.40
CA VAL A 12 0.16 -0.62 -1.24
C VAL A 12 1.68 -0.63 -1.32
N MET A 13 2.28 0.12 -0.40
CA MET A 13 3.72 0.27 -0.29
C MET A 13 4.24 -0.77 0.71
N TRP A 14 5.28 -1.50 0.33
CA TRP A 14 5.81 -2.62 1.07
C TRP A 14 7.32 -2.51 1.22
N ASN A 15 7.80 -2.70 2.45
CA ASN A 15 9.21 -2.92 2.72
C ASN A 15 9.44 -4.43 2.92
N HIS A 16 10.23 -5.02 2.03
CA HIS A 16 10.57 -6.44 2.13
C HIS A 16 11.46 -6.69 3.35
N PRO A 17 11.16 -7.69 4.20
CA PRO A 17 11.98 -8.01 5.38
C PRO A 17 13.48 -8.23 5.13
N LYS A 18 13.88 -8.63 3.91
CA LYS A 18 15.28 -8.82 3.52
C LYS A 18 15.99 -7.49 3.24
N LEU A 19 15.25 -6.43 2.92
CA LEU A 19 15.75 -5.09 2.66
C LEU A 19 15.81 -4.24 3.93
N MET A 20 15.00 -4.57 4.96
CA MET A 20 14.99 -3.85 6.25
C MET A 20 16.36 -3.80 6.96
N VAL A 21 17.27 -4.75 6.68
CA VAL A 21 18.62 -4.76 7.27
C VAL A 21 19.48 -3.61 6.73
N ASN A 22 19.23 -3.17 5.50
CA ASN A 22 20.06 -2.17 4.81
C ASN A 22 19.36 -0.82 4.65
N ASP A 23 18.02 -0.80 4.51
CA ASP A 23 17.25 0.44 4.37
C ASP A 23 15.81 0.28 4.90
N PRO A 24 15.54 0.71 6.15
CA PRO A 24 14.20 0.66 6.73
C PRO A 24 13.22 1.67 6.10
N GLU A 25 13.71 2.62 5.31
CA GLU A 25 12.90 3.66 4.65
C GLU A 25 12.57 3.32 3.19
N HIS A 26 13.16 2.26 2.63
CA HIS A 26 12.87 1.81 1.27
C HIS A 26 11.56 1.03 1.19
N PHE A 27 10.55 1.62 0.55
CA PHE A 27 9.28 0.97 0.26
C PHE A 27 9.06 0.88 -1.24
N GLU A 28 8.63 -0.28 -1.71
CA GLU A 28 8.29 -0.54 -3.09
C GLU A 28 6.77 -0.70 -3.25
N CYS A 29 6.25 -0.33 -4.43
CA CYS A 29 4.85 -0.55 -4.73
C CYS A 29 4.61 -2.05 -4.98
N TYR A 30 3.82 -2.69 -4.11
CA TYR A 30 3.46 -4.10 -4.22
C TYR A 30 2.16 -4.31 -5.00
N TYR A 31 1.19 -3.42 -4.82
CA TYR A 31 -0.13 -3.53 -5.42
C TYR A 31 -0.74 -2.15 -5.63
N GLU A 32 -1.49 -1.99 -6.72
CA GLU A 32 -2.14 -0.74 -7.10
C GLU A 32 -3.64 -0.97 -7.34
N THR A 33 -4.48 -0.04 -6.88
CA THR A 33 -5.93 -0.13 -7.04
C THR A 33 -6.60 1.24 -6.92
N ASN A 34 -7.80 1.38 -7.47
CA ASN A 34 -8.66 2.54 -7.23
C ASN A 34 -9.63 2.35 -6.06
N PHE A 35 -9.66 1.15 -5.48
CA PHE A 35 -10.57 0.78 -4.40
C PHE A 35 -9.81 0.72 -3.08
N LEU A 36 -10.18 1.59 -2.14
CA LEU A 36 -9.52 1.67 -0.83
C LEU A 36 -9.62 0.34 -0.07
N ASP A 37 -10.77 -0.34 -0.13
CA ASP A 37 -10.98 -1.61 0.57
C ASP A 37 -10.04 -2.71 0.07
N HIS A 38 -9.76 -2.75 -1.23
CA HIS A 38 -8.78 -3.69 -1.78
C HIS A 38 -7.37 -3.37 -1.27
N ALA A 39 -6.98 -2.10 -1.29
CA ALA A 39 -5.67 -1.68 -0.79
C ALA A 39 -5.51 -2.04 0.70
N LYS A 40 -6.55 -1.78 1.51
CA LYS A 40 -6.61 -2.15 2.93
C LYS A 40 -6.48 -3.67 3.12
N TYR A 41 -7.25 -4.47 2.38
CA TYR A 41 -7.20 -5.94 2.48
C TYR A 41 -5.80 -6.50 2.18
N TYR A 42 -5.16 -6.05 1.10
CA TYR A 42 -3.81 -6.49 0.75
C TYR A 42 -2.77 -6.03 1.78
N ALA A 43 -2.87 -4.79 2.27
CA ALA A 43 -2.00 -4.29 3.32
C ALA A 43 -2.13 -5.14 4.61
N MET A 44 -3.35 -5.43 5.07
CA MET A 44 -3.59 -6.28 6.25
C MET A 44 -3.04 -7.70 6.06
N SER A 45 -3.19 -8.29 4.87
CA SER A 45 -2.63 -9.62 4.57
C SER A 45 -1.09 -9.65 4.64
N LEU A 46 -0.44 -8.57 4.19
CA LEU A 46 1.02 -8.44 4.28
C LEU A 46 1.49 -8.17 5.71
N LEU A 47 0.78 -7.34 6.48
CA LEU A 47 1.03 -7.13 7.91
C LEU A 47 0.97 -8.45 8.68
N GLY A 48 -0.03 -9.30 8.41
CA GLY A 48 -0.17 -10.62 9.04
C GLY A 48 0.98 -11.58 8.74
N LYS A 49 1.78 -11.32 7.69
CA LYS A 49 2.99 -12.07 7.34
C LYS A 49 4.27 -11.46 7.94
N GLY A 50 4.15 -10.44 8.80
CA GLY A 50 5.28 -9.76 9.44
C GLY A 50 5.98 -8.72 8.55
N ALA A 51 5.36 -8.30 7.44
CA ALA A 51 5.91 -7.23 6.61
C ALA A 51 5.55 -5.84 7.15
N THR A 52 6.39 -4.85 6.87
CA THR A 52 6.04 -3.43 7.07
C THR A 52 5.39 -2.90 5.80
N VAL A 53 4.17 -2.41 5.91
CA VAL A 53 3.40 -1.87 4.77
C VAL A 53 2.61 -0.63 5.16
N TYR A 54 2.28 0.19 4.17
CA TYR A 54 1.28 1.25 4.30
C TYR A 54 0.52 1.42 2.97
N VAL A 55 -0.64 2.07 3.03
CA VAL A 55 -1.38 2.46 1.82
C VAL A 55 -1.12 3.93 1.54
N TYR A 56 -0.79 4.27 0.31
CA TYR A 56 -0.55 5.63 -0.18
C TYR A 56 -1.69 6.08 -1.08
N ASP A 57 -2.27 7.24 -0.80
CA ASP A 57 -3.27 7.90 -1.67
C ASP A 57 -2.53 8.88 -2.57
N THR A 58 -2.32 8.50 -3.83
CA THR A 58 -1.61 9.29 -4.84
C THR A 58 -2.35 10.59 -5.17
N LYS A 59 -3.68 10.62 -5.01
CA LYS A 59 -4.49 11.83 -5.26
C LYS A 59 -4.34 12.86 -4.15
N ARG A 60 -4.19 12.41 -2.90
CA ARG A 60 -3.99 13.28 -1.73
C ARG A 60 -2.52 13.49 -1.38
N ASN A 61 -1.61 12.76 -2.02
CA ASN A 61 -0.17 12.76 -1.74
C ASN A 61 0.13 12.47 -0.26
N GLU A 62 -0.58 11.50 0.34
CA GLU A 62 -0.43 11.17 1.76
C GLU A 62 -0.58 9.67 2.02
N ARG A 63 -0.03 9.20 3.15
CA ARG A 63 -0.31 7.86 3.66
C ARG A 63 -1.72 7.85 4.21
N VAL A 64 -2.51 6.84 3.86
CA VAL A 64 -3.82 6.60 4.47
C VAL A 64 -3.59 6.32 5.96
N LYS A 65 -3.99 7.29 6.80
CA LYS A 65 -3.97 7.15 8.25
C LYS A 65 -5.29 6.51 8.69
N ASN A 66 -5.20 5.57 9.62
CA ASN A 66 -6.30 4.80 10.21
C ASN A 66 -6.92 3.76 9.27
N PHE A 67 -6.65 2.49 9.57
CA PHE A 67 -7.33 1.34 8.98
C PHE A 67 -8.74 1.11 9.58
N ASP A 68 -9.10 1.86 10.63
CA ASP A 68 -10.25 1.61 11.52
C ASP A 68 -11.41 2.64 11.44
N GLU A 69 -11.27 3.77 10.76
CA GLU A 69 -12.18 4.93 10.96
C GLU A 69 -13.26 5.16 9.89
N GLU A 70 -13.76 4.11 9.24
CA GLU A 70 -14.99 4.22 8.43
C GLU A 70 -15.98 3.13 8.86
N ARG A 71 -16.76 3.43 9.91
CA ARG A 71 -18.02 2.77 10.25
C ARG A 71 -19.19 3.73 10.07
#